data_AF-A0A9X3NE78-F1
#
_entry.id   AF-A0A9X3NE78-F1
#
_cell.length_a   1.000
_cell.length_b   1.000
_cell.length_c   1.000
_cell.angle_alpha   90.00
_cell.angle_beta   90.00
_cell.angle_gamma   90.00
#
_symmetry.space_group_name_H-M   'P 1'
#
loop_
_entity.id
_entity.type
_entity.pdbx_description
1 polymer ?
#
loop_
_entity_poly.entity_id
_entity_poly.type
_entity_poly.pdbx_seq_one_letter_code
_entity_poly.pdbx_strand_id
1 'polypeptide(L)'
;MHRFVLITLMLLVAPATAQAATVGREGTELVYRSAPGQEDLFASEAQDGVMTFAGREGGDADITPRDGCSITRKVVRCPLDGLTAVRVLAGDSDDQIVMLDTSLPVVAELGRGSDDFDASALALTVTAGEGSDRVGADTLAGAIDMGPGEDYVEASIPEGFAGPLAIEGGDGRDLLFVDGQRKPGISLSGGDGPDEFIVQLGLDGPGIDIACGAGNDSTQLALVDRPGDGCAAHVAYPAPPKFVSRAFSGATLTAPATGAVEFRRNPWPNGRRVPLVARGTFDAPAGPLQARLKTTKAGKRYIRRDPDLKLFVTIKTRTGGDRSEIDFGARLR
;
A
#
# COMPACT_ATOMS: atom_id res chain seq x y z
N MET A 1 -20.23 72.18 6.25
CA MET A 1 -18.86 71.74 6.63
C MET A 1 -18.80 70.22 6.53
N HIS A 2 -18.28 69.67 5.44
CA HIS A 2 -18.03 68.23 5.29
C HIS A 2 -16.56 68.05 4.94
N ARG A 3 -15.78 67.56 5.91
CA ARG A 3 -14.37 67.22 5.74
C ARG A 3 -14.31 65.81 5.15
N PHE A 4 -13.98 65.73 3.86
CA PHE A 4 -13.53 64.48 3.24
C PHE A 4 -12.15 64.14 3.78
N VAL A 5 -12.07 63.07 4.56
CA VAL A 5 -10.80 62.46 4.98
C VAL A 5 -10.40 61.50 3.87
N LEU A 6 -9.40 61.90 3.08
CA LEU A 6 -8.78 61.07 2.06
C LEU A 6 -7.82 60.10 2.78
N ILE A 7 -8.25 58.86 3.00
CA ILE A 7 -7.38 57.81 3.53
C ILE A 7 -6.61 57.22 2.34
N THR A 8 -5.36 57.65 2.18
CA THR A 8 -4.43 57.09 1.20
C THR A 8 -4.00 55.71 1.69
N LEU A 9 -4.63 54.65 1.15
CA LEU A 9 -4.25 53.27 1.38
C LEU A 9 -2.95 52.97 0.62
N MET A 10 -1.81 53.03 1.31
CA MET A 10 -0.52 52.60 0.78
C MET A 10 -0.51 51.06 0.71
N LEU A 11 -0.78 50.48 -0.46
CA LEU A 11 -0.51 49.07 -0.72
C LEU A 11 1.02 48.87 -0.76
N LEU A 12 1.59 48.32 0.31
CA LEU A 12 2.92 47.72 0.29
C LEU A 12 2.83 46.42 -0.52
N VAL A 13 3.14 46.51 -1.81
CA VAL A 13 3.42 45.33 -2.63
C VAL A 13 4.83 44.88 -2.25
N ALA A 14 4.94 44.01 -1.25
CA ALA A 14 6.19 43.31 -1.00
C ALA A 14 6.47 42.42 -2.24
N PRO A 15 7.69 42.44 -2.79
CA PRO A 15 8.04 41.51 -3.86
C PRO A 15 7.86 40.11 -3.30
N ALA A 16 6.96 39.32 -3.90
CA ALA A 16 6.94 37.88 -3.70
C ALA A 16 8.27 37.37 -4.24
N THR A 17 9.26 37.19 -3.35
CA THR A 17 10.45 36.45 -3.69
C THR A 17 9.96 35.06 -4.04
N ALA A 18 10.04 34.66 -5.31
CA ALA A 18 9.88 33.27 -5.70
C ALA A 18 10.89 32.49 -4.87
N GLN A 19 10.40 31.82 -3.83
CA GLN A 19 11.21 30.92 -3.04
C GLN A 19 11.25 29.64 -3.86
N ALA A 20 12.46 29.25 -4.24
CA ALA A 20 12.70 27.97 -4.89
C ALA A 20 12.98 26.94 -3.80
N ALA A 21 12.53 25.70 -4.01
CA ALA A 21 12.91 24.57 -3.21
C ALA A 21 14.44 24.47 -3.10
N THR A 22 14.92 23.85 -2.04
CA THR A 22 16.36 23.77 -1.77
C THR A 22 16.79 22.36 -1.42
N VAL A 23 18.01 22.01 -1.81
CA VAL A 23 18.63 20.73 -1.41
C VAL A 23 20.06 20.94 -0.99
N GLY A 24 20.43 20.40 0.17
CA GLY A 24 21.77 20.56 0.72
C GLY A 24 22.05 19.62 1.88
N ARG A 25 23.31 19.59 2.29
CA ARG A 25 23.76 18.80 3.43
C ARG A 25 23.45 19.54 4.73
N GLU A 26 22.74 18.87 5.63
CA GLU A 26 22.53 19.30 7.02
C GLU A 26 23.13 18.23 7.95
N GLY A 27 24.36 18.46 8.43
CA GLY A 27 25.08 17.45 9.23
C GLY A 27 25.45 16.20 8.44
N THR A 28 24.86 15.06 8.80
CA THR A 28 24.99 13.77 8.08
C THR A 28 23.76 13.44 7.24
N GLU A 29 22.81 14.35 7.09
CA GLU A 29 21.64 14.16 6.23
C GLU A 29 21.76 15.00 4.95
N LEU A 30 21.22 14.48 3.85
CA LEU A 30 20.89 15.29 2.69
C LEU A 30 19.43 15.69 2.82
N VAL A 31 19.16 16.99 2.86
CA VAL A 31 17.82 17.52 3.13
C VAL A 31 17.32 18.24 1.89
N TYR A 32 16.21 17.75 1.35
CA TYR A 32 15.35 18.46 0.42
C TYR A 32 14.27 19.21 1.20
N ARG A 33 14.02 20.47 0.84
CA ARG A 33 13.00 21.31 1.45
C ARG A 33 12.29 22.13 0.38
N SER A 34 10.99 21.89 0.23
CA SER A 34 10.11 22.69 -0.63
C SER A 34 10.08 24.16 -0.21
N ALA A 35 9.69 25.01 -1.14
CA ALA A 35 9.32 26.38 -0.85
C ALA A 35 7.82 26.49 -0.58
N PRO A 36 7.36 27.41 0.29
CA PRO A 36 5.93 27.56 0.56
C PRO A 36 5.11 27.81 -0.70
N GLY A 37 4.08 26.99 -0.90
CA GLY A 37 3.14 27.03 -2.03
C GLY A 37 3.74 26.58 -3.36
N GLN A 38 4.85 25.84 -3.35
CA GLN A 38 5.48 25.28 -4.53
C GLN A 38 5.02 23.82 -4.71
N GLU A 39 4.47 23.48 -5.88
CA GLU A 39 4.32 22.09 -6.32
C GLU A 39 5.68 21.54 -6.77
N ASP A 40 6.13 20.45 -6.16
CA ASP A 40 7.42 19.85 -6.38
C ASP A 40 7.35 18.63 -7.30
N LEU A 41 7.83 18.81 -8.53
CA LEU A 41 7.84 17.78 -9.55
C LEU A 41 9.28 17.34 -9.88
N PHE A 42 9.83 16.38 -9.12
CA PHE A 42 11.21 15.92 -9.35
C PHE A 42 11.42 14.41 -9.16
N ALA A 43 12.49 13.92 -9.77
CA ALA A 43 13.05 12.62 -9.52
C ALA A 43 14.47 12.76 -8.97
N SER A 44 14.83 11.87 -8.06
CA SER A 44 16.19 11.72 -7.57
C SER A 44 16.68 10.29 -7.77
N GLU A 45 17.96 10.16 -8.08
CA GLU A 45 18.62 8.89 -8.36
C GLU A 45 20.02 8.90 -7.75
N ALA A 46 20.36 7.85 -7.01
CA ALA A 46 21.68 7.64 -6.45
C ALA A 46 22.54 6.77 -7.37
N GLN A 47 23.60 7.36 -7.95
CA GLN A 47 24.54 6.65 -8.82
C GLN A 47 25.98 7.12 -8.55
N ASP A 48 26.91 6.17 -8.50
CA ASP A 48 28.36 6.43 -8.34
C ASP A 48 28.69 7.36 -7.15
N GLY A 49 28.01 7.17 -6.02
CA GLY A 49 28.22 7.96 -4.80
C GLY A 49 27.67 9.39 -4.87
N VAL A 50 26.82 9.70 -5.85
CA VAL A 50 26.18 11.01 -6.01
C VAL A 50 24.67 10.83 -6.11
N MET A 51 23.93 11.58 -5.31
CA MET A 51 22.49 11.77 -5.51
C MET A 51 22.28 12.90 -6.52
N THR A 52 21.48 12.64 -7.53
CA THR A 52 21.05 13.65 -8.50
C THR A 52 19.59 14.01 -8.27
N PHE A 53 19.22 15.27 -8.50
CA PHE A 53 17.84 15.75 -8.49
C PHE A 53 17.56 16.47 -9.81
N ALA A 54 16.50 16.08 -10.50
CA ALA A 54 16.10 16.65 -11.78
C ALA A 54 14.57 16.68 -11.88
N GLY A 55 14.02 17.65 -12.62
CA GLY A 55 12.57 17.69 -12.84
C GLY A 55 12.06 16.49 -13.64
N ARG A 56 10.84 16.03 -13.35
CA ARG A 56 10.22 14.93 -14.10
C ARG A 56 9.83 15.38 -15.51
N GLU A 57 9.83 14.43 -16.44
CA GLU A 57 9.41 14.61 -17.85
C GLU A 57 10.17 15.70 -18.63
N GLY A 58 11.39 16.04 -18.19
CA GLY A 58 12.16 17.13 -18.78
C GLY A 58 11.68 18.53 -18.37
N GLY A 59 10.81 18.61 -17.35
CA GLY A 59 10.49 19.83 -16.64
C GLY A 59 11.69 20.36 -15.86
N ASP A 60 11.69 21.66 -15.61
CA ASP A 60 12.68 22.30 -14.76
C ASP A 60 12.19 22.20 -13.31
N ALA A 61 12.86 21.39 -12.48
CA ALA A 61 12.67 21.53 -11.04
C ALA A 61 13.43 22.78 -10.59
N ASP A 62 12.71 23.79 -10.09
CA ASP A 62 13.29 25.00 -9.51
C ASP A 62 13.88 24.65 -8.13
N ILE A 63 15.02 23.94 -8.15
CA ILE A 63 15.77 23.51 -6.97
C ILE A 63 17.08 24.28 -6.90
N THR A 64 17.24 25.02 -5.81
CA THR A 64 18.48 25.75 -5.50
C THR A 64 19.41 24.87 -4.66
N PRO A 65 20.64 24.55 -5.14
CA PRO A 65 21.60 23.81 -4.34
C PRO A 65 22.08 24.63 -3.14
N ARG A 66 22.22 23.98 -2.00
CA ARG A 66 22.87 24.48 -0.78
C ARG A 66 24.16 23.70 -0.51
N ASP A 67 24.70 23.85 0.69
CA ASP A 67 25.98 23.29 1.13
C ASP A 67 26.19 21.84 0.70
N GLY A 68 27.35 21.57 0.10
CA GLY A 68 27.73 20.23 -0.38
C GLY A 68 27.15 19.85 -1.74
N CYS A 69 26.17 20.57 -2.27
CA CYS A 69 25.57 20.29 -3.58
C CYS A 69 26.06 21.26 -4.66
N SER A 70 25.96 20.84 -5.91
CA SER A 70 26.28 21.65 -7.09
C SER A 70 25.18 21.50 -8.13
N ILE A 71 25.00 22.50 -8.99
CA ILE A 71 24.02 22.43 -10.08
C ILE A 71 24.72 22.48 -11.43
N THR A 72 24.31 21.62 -12.35
CA THR A 72 24.78 21.64 -13.74
C THR A 72 23.60 21.34 -14.66
N ARG A 73 23.30 22.27 -15.57
CA ARG A 73 22.15 22.14 -16.50
C ARG A 73 20.85 21.79 -15.77
N LYS A 74 20.57 22.48 -14.66
CA LYS A 74 19.38 22.29 -13.80
C LYS A 74 19.26 20.95 -13.09
N VAL A 75 20.31 20.12 -13.14
CA VAL A 75 20.43 18.93 -12.32
C VAL A 75 21.24 19.28 -11.09
N VAL A 76 20.66 19.13 -9.90
CA VAL A 76 21.40 19.27 -8.64
C VAL A 76 22.10 17.95 -8.34
N ARG A 77 23.35 18.02 -7.91
CA ARG A 77 24.23 16.87 -7.65
C ARG A 77 24.81 17.02 -6.26
N CYS A 78 24.59 16.03 -5.40
CA CYS A 78 25.01 16.02 -4.01
C CYS A 78 25.81 14.75 -3.73
N PRO A 79 27.10 14.83 -3.34
CA PRO A 79 27.88 13.67 -2.92
C PRO A 79 27.24 12.98 -1.71
N LEU A 80 27.25 11.64 -1.72
CA LEU A 80 26.68 10.80 -0.66
C LEU A 80 27.68 10.49 0.47
N ASP A 81 28.96 10.83 0.28
CA ASP A 81 30.02 10.50 1.23
C ASP A 81 29.78 11.10 2.62
N GLY A 82 29.72 10.21 3.62
CA GLY A 82 29.49 10.54 5.02
C GLY A 82 28.06 10.95 5.34
N LEU A 83 27.10 10.67 4.44
CA LEU A 83 25.68 10.77 4.75
C LEU A 83 25.16 9.49 5.38
N THR A 84 24.13 9.64 6.21
CA THR A 84 23.46 8.56 6.94
C THR A 84 21.98 8.44 6.60
N ALA A 85 21.37 9.46 5.98
CA ALA A 85 19.98 9.46 5.55
C ALA A 85 19.72 10.56 4.50
N VAL A 86 18.60 10.45 3.82
CA VAL A 86 17.99 11.54 3.03
C VAL A 86 16.69 11.94 3.69
N ARG A 87 16.44 13.24 3.80
CA ARG A 87 15.21 13.82 4.34
C ARG A 87 14.51 14.63 3.26
N VAL A 88 13.22 14.39 3.07
CA VAL A 88 12.35 15.13 2.15
C VAL A 88 11.31 15.86 2.98
N LEU A 89 11.23 17.17 2.81
CA LEU A 89 10.25 18.04 3.44
C LEU A 89 9.47 18.74 2.32
N ALA A 90 8.41 18.10 1.84
CA ALA A 90 7.62 18.56 0.68
C ALA A 90 6.64 19.68 1.09
N GLY A 91 6.16 19.63 2.33
CA GLY A 91 5.57 20.79 2.98
C GLY A 91 4.10 20.99 2.62
N ASP A 92 3.83 21.75 1.56
CA ASP A 92 2.48 22.06 1.11
C ASP A 92 2.36 21.98 -0.41
N SER A 93 1.12 21.82 -0.90
CA SER A 93 0.75 21.64 -2.32
C SER A 93 0.73 20.17 -2.73
N ASP A 94 0.30 19.91 -3.97
CA ASP A 94 0.23 18.55 -4.52
C ASP A 94 1.59 18.21 -5.16
N ASP A 95 2.42 17.45 -4.46
CA ASP A 95 3.79 17.15 -4.89
C ASP A 95 3.89 15.81 -5.64
N GLN A 96 4.89 15.70 -6.54
CA GLN A 96 5.19 14.46 -7.24
C GLN A 96 6.69 14.18 -7.22
N ILE A 97 7.09 13.29 -6.32
CA ILE A 97 8.48 13.05 -5.93
C ILE A 97 8.85 11.59 -6.15
N VAL A 98 9.98 11.35 -6.82
CA VAL A 98 10.53 10.00 -7.01
C VAL A 98 11.94 9.92 -6.43
N MET A 99 12.24 8.86 -5.68
CA MET A 99 13.53 8.59 -5.06
C MET A 99 14.02 7.18 -5.38
N LEU A 100 14.90 7.05 -6.37
CA LEU A 100 15.37 5.75 -6.86
C LEU A 100 16.74 5.37 -6.28
N ASP A 101 16.88 4.07 -6.03
CA ASP A 101 18.14 3.36 -5.78
C ASP A 101 18.97 3.92 -4.61
N THR A 102 18.33 4.48 -3.57
CA THR A 102 19.06 4.99 -2.43
C THR A 102 19.43 3.88 -1.44
N SER A 103 20.74 3.65 -1.30
CA SER A 103 21.29 2.77 -0.25
C SER A 103 21.23 3.39 1.16
N LEU A 104 20.70 4.60 1.29
CA LEU A 104 20.48 5.30 2.56
C LEU A 104 19.01 5.20 2.99
N PRO A 105 18.73 5.23 4.30
CA PRO A 105 17.39 5.50 4.82
C PRO A 105 16.81 6.80 4.26
N VAL A 106 15.50 6.81 4.02
CA VAL A 106 14.73 7.99 3.61
C VAL A 106 13.69 8.32 4.67
N VAL A 107 13.59 9.59 5.04
CA VAL A 107 12.52 10.14 5.87
C VAL A 107 11.80 11.22 5.06
N ALA A 108 10.51 11.03 4.77
CA ALA A 108 9.69 11.96 4.02
C ALA A 108 8.55 12.49 4.87
N GLU A 109 8.41 13.81 4.92
CA GLU A 109 7.28 14.54 5.48
C GLU A 109 6.64 15.29 4.30
N LEU A 110 5.55 14.75 3.75
CA LEU A 110 4.94 15.26 2.51
C LEU A 110 4.05 16.48 2.83
N GLY A 111 3.25 16.40 3.89
CA GLY A 111 2.61 17.54 4.52
C GLY A 111 1.15 17.71 4.13
N ARG A 112 0.79 18.81 3.48
CA ARG A 112 -0.60 19.07 3.08
C ARG A 112 -0.72 19.14 1.56
N GLY A 113 -1.64 18.37 1.01
CA GLY A 113 -1.86 18.31 -0.44
C GLY A 113 -2.15 16.88 -0.85
N SER A 114 -2.30 16.62 -2.14
CA SER A 114 -2.41 15.25 -2.67
C SER A 114 -1.09 14.85 -3.31
N ASP A 115 -0.26 14.14 -2.56
CA ASP A 115 1.12 13.86 -2.93
C ASP A 115 1.27 12.51 -3.63
N ASP A 116 2.23 12.41 -4.56
CA ASP A 116 2.64 11.19 -5.24
C ASP A 116 4.13 10.95 -4.97
N PHE A 117 4.42 10.07 -4.03
CA PHE A 117 5.77 9.77 -3.55
C PHE A 117 6.15 8.31 -3.85
N ASP A 118 7.17 8.09 -4.67
CA ASP A 118 7.70 6.76 -4.97
C ASP A 118 9.15 6.67 -4.51
N ALA A 119 9.50 5.68 -3.67
CA ALA A 119 10.85 5.51 -3.17
C ALA A 119 11.34 4.05 -3.11
N SER A 120 12.58 3.83 -3.55
CA SER A 120 13.37 2.63 -3.26
C SER A 120 14.52 2.98 -2.32
N ALA A 121 14.45 2.49 -1.08
CA ALA A 121 15.35 2.88 0.01
C ALA A 121 15.68 1.75 0.98
N LEU A 122 16.85 1.81 1.62
CA LEU A 122 17.26 0.83 2.65
C LEU A 122 16.22 0.71 3.77
N ALA A 123 15.73 1.85 4.25
CA ALA A 123 14.61 1.96 5.16
C ALA A 123 13.81 3.21 4.80
N LEU A 124 12.48 3.15 4.94
CA LEU A 124 11.60 4.24 4.56
C LEU A 124 10.72 4.67 5.75
N THR A 125 10.69 5.96 6.05
CA THR A 125 9.74 6.57 6.98
C THR A 125 8.98 7.65 6.24
N VAL A 126 7.66 7.51 6.11
CA VAL A 126 6.80 8.48 5.42
C VAL A 126 5.71 8.95 6.39
N THR A 127 5.49 10.26 6.43
CA THR A 127 4.29 10.90 6.96
C THR A 127 3.68 11.71 5.82
N ALA A 128 2.58 11.23 5.24
CA ALA A 128 1.97 11.85 4.07
C ALA A 128 1.18 13.10 4.47
N GLY A 129 0.21 12.97 5.39
CA GLY A 129 -0.38 14.11 6.09
C GLY A 129 -1.86 14.29 5.74
N GLU A 130 -2.33 15.53 5.49
CA GLU A 130 -3.73 15.72 5.06
C GLU A 130 -3.79 15.76 3.54
N GLY A 131 -4.59 14.89 2.92
CA GLY A 131 -4.44 14.72 1.48
C GLY A 131 -5.26 13.65 0.80
N SER A 132 -4.87 13.31 -0.41
CA SER A 132 -5.23 12.04 -1.06
C SER A 132 -3.96 11.54 -1.69
N ASP A 133 -3.17 10.87 -0.88
CA ASP A 133 -1.77 10.63 -1.10
C ASP A 133 -1.53 9.27 -1.73
N ARG A 134 -0.42 9.15 -2.46
CA ARG A 134 0.02 7.93 -3.11
C ARG A 134 1.46 7.67 -2.74
N VAL A 135 1.70 6.52 -2.11
CA VAL A 135 3.05 6.10 -1.71
C VAL A 135 3.41 4.77 -2.36
N GLY A 136 4.40 4.79 -3.25
CA GLY A 136 5.12 3.62 -3.73
C GLY A 136 6.36 3.35 -2.88
N ALA A 137 6.50 2.13 -2.36
CA ALA A 137 7.58 1.79 -1.44
C ALA A 137 8.25 0.45 -1.80
N ASP A 138 9.52 0.51 -2.19
CA ASP A 138 10.43 -0.63 -2.21
C ASP A 138 11.47 -0.46 -1.09
N THR A 139 11.27 -1.16 0.03
CA THR A 139 12.11 -0.96 1.22
C THR A 139 12.38 -2.24 1.99
N LEU A 140 13.47 -2.26 2.78
CA LEU A 140 13.81 -3.41 3.63
C LEU A 140 13.23 -3.30 5.05
N ALA A 141 12.77 -2.12 5.45
CA ALA A 141 12.17 -1.80 6.74
C ALA A 141 11.51 -0.42 6.70
N GLY A 142 10.53 -0.14 7.56
CA GLY A 142 9.98 1.21 7.59
C GLY A 142 8.71 1.43 8.40
N ALA A 143 8.21 2.65 8.29
CA ALA A 143 6.91 3.08 8.77
C ALA A 143 6.31 4.05 7.74
N ILE A 144 5.07 3.81 7.33
CA ILE A 144 4.32 4.67 6.41
C ILE A 144 3.03 5.04 7.14
N ASP A 145 2.84 6.33 7.38
CA ASP A 145 1.64 6.93 7.97
C ASP A 145 1.05 7.87 6.93
N MET A 146 -0.12 7.50 6.38
CA MET A 146 -0.75 8.26 5.31
C MET A 146 -1.57 9.44 5.84
N GLY A 147 -2.08 9.35 7.07
CA GLY A 147 -2.81 10.45 7.71
C GLY A 147 -4.28 10.55 7.24
N PRO A 148 -4.93 11.72 7.34
CA PRO A 148 -6.31 11.87 6.87
C PRO A 148 -6.40 12.04 5.35
N GLY A 149 -7.15 11.17 4.67
CA GLY A 149 -7.26 11.23 3.21
C GLY A 149 -8.01 10.09 2.54
N GLU A 150 -8.03 10.09 1.20
CA GLU A 150 -8.32 8.87 0.43
C GLU A 150 -7.00 8.40 -0.16
N ASP A 151 -6.31 7.52 0.56
CA ASP A 151 -4.89 7.27 0.32
C ASP A 151 -4.63 5.93 -0.38
N TYR A 152 -3.47 5.83 -1.01
CA TYR A 152 -3.02 4.64 -1.71
C TYR A 152 -1.58 4.30 -1.34
N VAL A 153 -1.35 3.07 -0.87
CA VAL A 153 0.00 2.56 -0.65
C VAL A 153 0.23 1.32 -1.49
N GLU A 154 1.33 1.32 -2.24
CA GLU A 154 1.87 0.15 -2.93
C GLU A 154 3.24 -0.18 -2.35
N ALA A 155 3.30 -1.23 -1.53
CA ALA A 155 4.53 -1.66 -0.89
C ALA A 155 4.98 -3.03 -1.40
N SER A 156 6.19 -3.09 -1.94
CA SER A 156 6.83 -4.35 -2.36
C SER A 156 7.79 -4.85 -1.29
N ILE A 157 7.69 -6.14 -0.97
CA ILE A 157 8.56 -6.80 0.00
C ILE A 157 9.65 -7.61 -0.76
N PRO A 158 10.87 -7.08 -0.90
CA PRO A 158 11.93 -7.73 -1.66
C PRO A 158 12.52 -8.95 -0.92
N GLU A 159 13.32 -9.75 -1.62
CA GLU A 159 14.00 -10.93 -1.04
C GLU A 159 14.87 -10.57 0.18
N GLY A 160 15.55 -9.43 0.10
CA GLY A 160 16.45 -8.89 1.13
C GLY A 160 15.77 -8.21 2.31
N PHE A 161 14.42 -8.16 2.34
CA PHE A 161 13.68 -7.54 3.43
C PHE A 161 14.09 -8.09 4.80
N ALA A 162 14.36 -7.20 5.76
CA ALA A 162 15.09 -7.53 6.98
C ALA A 162 14.53 -6.91 8.27
N GLY A 163 13.71 -5.86 8.19
CA GLY A 163 13.20 -5.14 9.36
C GLY A 163 11.67 -5.19 9.46
N PRO A 164 11.11 -4.56 10.51
CA PRO A 164 9.66 -4.37 10.54
C PRO A 164 9.23 -3.36 9.47
N LEU A 165 8.02 -3.52 8.96
CA LEU A 165 7.32 -2.55 8.13
C LEU A 165 5.93 -2.33 8.70
N ALA A 166 5.64 -1.10 9.10
CA ALA A 166 4.31 -0.68 9.50
C ALA A 166 3.71 0.23 8.42
N ILE A 167 2.46 -0.01 8.04
CA ILE A 167 1.69 0.85 7.12
C ILE A 167 0.36 1.18 7.79
N GLU A 168 0.05 2.45 7.92
CA GLU A 168 -1.17 3.00 8.51
C GLU A 168 -1.83 3.93 7.47
N GLY A 169 -3.08 3.62 7.09
CA GLY A 169 -3.89 4.42 6.18
C GLY A 169 -4.40 5.70 6.86
N GLY A 170 -4.91 5.60 8.08
CA GLY A 170 -5.38 6.74 8.85
C GLY A 170 -6.89 6.95 8.71
N ASP A 171 -7.32 8.20 8.56
CA ASP A 171 -8.75 8.54 8.48
C ASP A 171 -9.17 8.65 7.01
N GLY A 172 -10.06 7.79 6.54
CA GLY A 172 -10.75 7.96 5.27
C GLY A 172 -10.99 6.67 4.50
N ARG A 173 -10.76 6.67 3.19
CA ARG A 173 -10.89 5.44 2.38
C ARG A 173 -9.54 5.14 1.78
N ASP A 174 -8.88 4.14 2.35
CA ASP A 174 -7.53 3.82 1.94
C ASP A 174 -7.46 2.53 1.16
N LEU A 175 -6.49 2.44 0.26
CA LEU A 175 -6.15 1.22 -0.46
C LEU A 175 -4.70 0.84 -0.17
N LEU A 176 -4.52 -0.24 0.61
CA LEU A 176 -3.22 -0.78 0.97
C LEU A 176 -2.93 -2.05 0.15
N PHE A 177 -2.05 -1.91 -0.84
CA PHE A 177 -1.57 -3.00 -1.68
C PHE A 177 -0.16 -3.43 -1.26
N VAL A 178 0.00 -4.70 -0.88
CA VAL A 178 1.30 -5.24 -0.45
C VAL A 178 1.62 -6.52 -1.21
N ASP A 179 2.77 -6.58 -1.85
CA ASP A 179 3.20 -7.74 -2.65
C ASP A 179 4.64 -8.21 -2.34
N GLY A 180 5.05 -9.32 -2.97
CA GLY A 180 6.41 -9.85 -2.83
C GLY A 180 6.56 -10.99 -1.82
N GLN A 181 7.63 -10.96 -1.02
CA GLN A 181 8.01 -12.05 -0.13
C GLN A 181 7.31 -11.98 1.21
N ARG A 182 6.90 -13.14 1.73
CA ARG A 182 6.31 -13.23 3.06
C ARG A 182 7.41 -13.24 4.14
N LYS A 183 7.43 -12.22 4.97
CA LYS A 183 8.46 -12.00 6.01
C LYS A 183 7.80 -11.60 7.35
N PRO A 184 8.43 -11.89 8.50
CA PRO A 184 7.94 -11.40 9.79
C PRO A 184 8.08 -9.88 9.89
N GLY A 185 7.29 -9.26 10.78
CA GLY A 185 7.42 -7.85 11.13
C GLY A 185 6.62 -6.89 10.24
N ILE A 186 5.75 -7.38 9.37
CA ILE A 186 4.83 -6.57 8.57
C ILE A 186 3.51 -6.42 9.31
N SER A 187 3.07 -5.17 9.50
CA SER A 187 1.77 -4.82 10.09
C SER A 187 1.07 -3.79 9.22
N LEU A 188 -0.21 -4.03 8.93
CA LEU A 188 -1.05 -3.12 8.14
C LEU A 188 -2.23 -2.65 9.00
N SER A 189 -2.55 -1.36 8.94
CA SER A 189 -3.73 -0.77 9.54
C SER A 189 -4.43 0.13 8.52
N GLY A 190 -5.73 -0.05 8.35
CA GLY A 190 -6.56 0.82 7.50
C GLY A 190 -6.81 2.11 8.26
N GLY A 191 -7.57 2.00 9.35
CA GLY A 191 -7.75 3.09 10.30
C GLY A 191 -9.24 3.34 10.49
N ASP A 192 -9.65 4.60 10.46
CA ASP A 192 -11.06 4.97 10.53
C ASP A 192 -11.60 5.24 9.12
N GLY A 193 -12.63 4.51 8.71
CA GLY A 193 -13.30 4.66 7.42
C GLY A 193 -13.25 3.37 6.60
N PRO A 194 -13.83 3.34 5.39
CA PRO A 194 -14.00 2.10 4.64
C PRO A 194 -12.77 1.76 3.79
N ASP A 195 -11.92 0.86 4.25
CA ASP A 195 -10.61 0.57 3.65
C ASP A 195 -10.59 -0.68 2.76
N GLU A 196 -9.60 -0.77 1.87
CA GLU A 196 -9.32 -1.94 1.05
C GLU A 196 -7.87 -2.43 1.23
N PHE A 197 -7.72 -3.72 1.56
CA PHE A 197 -6.42 -4.38 1.70
C PHE A 197 -6.27 -5.45 0.63
N ILE A 198 -5.18 -5.40 -0.12
CA ILE A 198 -4.84 -6.41 -1.12
C ILE A 198 -3.43 -6.94 -0.81
N VAL A 199 -3.36 -8.15 -0.25
CA VAL A 199 -2.10 -8.76 0.19
C VAL A 199 -1.73 -9.93 -0.72
N GLN A 200 -0.74 -9.71 -1.58
CA GLN A 200 -0.24 -10.67 -2.57
C GLN A 200 1.18 -11.15 -2.26
N LEU A 201 1.36 -11.66 -1.04
CA LEU A 201 2.64 -12.22 -0.61
C LEU A 201 2.80 -13.70 -0.99
N GLY A 202 4.05 -14.13 -1.11
CA GLY A 202 4.41 -15.55 -1.22
C GLY A 202 3.78 -16.43 -0.13
N LEU A 203 3.65 -17.73 -0.39
CA LEU A 203 3.00 -18.66 0.54
C LEU A 203 3.90 -19.14 1.70
N ASP A 204 5.21 -18.97 1.54
CA ASP A 204 6.21 -19.46 2.49
C ASP A 204 6.58 -18.35 3.48
N GLY A 205 6.19 -18.51 4.75
CA GLY A 205 6.55 -17.59 5.83
C GLY A 205 5.42 -17.36 6.83
N PRO A 206 5.60 -16.45 7.81
CA PRO A 206 4.59 -16.15 8.81
C PRO A 206 3.42 -15.33 8.23
N GLY A 207 2.25 -15.44 8.86
CA GLY A 207 1.12 -14.54 8.63
C GLY A 207 1.45 -13.09 9.00
N ILE A 208 0.97 -12.13 8.23
CA ILE A 208 1.06 -10.71 8.62
C ILE A 208 -0.14 -10.32 9.48
N ASP A 209 0.05 -9.32 10.33
CA ASP A 209 -1.02 -8.79 11.19
C ASP A 209 -1.71 -7.63 10.45
N ILE A 210 -3.04 -7.65 10.41
CA ILE A 210 -3.85 -6.67 9.66
C ILE A 210 -4.95 -6.17 10.56
N ALA A 211 -4.99 -4.87 10.85
CA ALA A 211 -6.08 -4.23 11.55
C ALA A 211 -6.95 -3.48 10.54
N CYS A 212 -8.24 -3.79 10.47
CA CYS A 212 -9.12 -3.06 9.55
C CYS A 212 -9.63 -1.76 10.18
N GLY A 213 -9.73 -1.72 11.51
CA GLY A 213 -10.16 -0.51 12.22
C GLY A 213 -11.68 -0.33 12.18
N ALA A 214 -12.16 0.91 12.11
CA ALA A 214 -13.58 1.20 12.15
C ALA A 214 -14.10 1.54 10.75
N GLY A 215 -14.83 0.62 10.10
CA GLY A 215 -15.15 0.85 8.70
C GLY A 215 -16.18 -0.08 8.11
N ASN A 216 -16.23 -0.08 6.78
CA ASN A 216 -16.89 -1.12 5.99
C ASN A 216 -15.80 -1.75 5.11
N ASP A 217 -14.85 -2.41 5.75
CA ASP A 217 -13.55 -2.70 5.16
C ASP A 217 -13.59 -3.92 4.26
N SER A 218 -12.70 -3.98 3.29
CA SER A 218 -12.58 -5.09 2.34
C SER A 218 -11.15 -5.64 2.36
N THR A 219 -10.98 -6.91 2.71
CA THR A 219 -9.66 -7.54 2.70
C THR A 219 -9.61 -8.69 1.69
N GLN A 220 -8.55 -8.75 0.88
CA GLN A 220 -8.16 -9.92 0.10
C GLN A 220 -6.84 -10.47 0.63
N LEU A 221 -6.91 -11.56 1.40
CA LEU A 221 -5.80 -12.06 2.22
C LEU A 221 -5.36 -13.47 1.83
N ALA A 222 -4.13 -13.83 2.18
CA ALA A 222 -3.68 -15.21 2.13
C ALA A 222 -4.14 -15.99 3.38
N LEU A 223 -4.20 -17.31 3.24
CA LEU A 223 -4.69 -18.22 4.29
C LEU A 223 -3.98 -18.12 5.65
N VAL A 224 -2.73 -17.67 5.64
CA VAL A 224 -1.88 -17.58 6.83
C VAL A 224 -1.97 -16.21 7.51
N ASP A 225 -2.56 -15.22 6.86
CA ASP A 225 -2.67 -13.86 7.40
C ASP A 225 -3.62 -13.81 8.60
N ARG A 226 -3.37 -12.84 9.47
CA ARG A 226 -4.02 -12.69 10.78
C ARG A 226 -4.78 -11.35 10.79
N PRO A 227 -6.01 -11.32 10.26
CA PRO A 227 -6.86 -10.17 10.46
C PRO A 227 -7.23 -10.06 11.94
N GLY A 228 -7.02 -8.87 12.47
CA GLY A 228 -7.31 -8.45 13.83
C GLY A 228 -8.65 -7.74 13.91
N ASP A 229 -8.74 -6.82 14.87
CA ASP A 229 -9.97 -6.09 15.16
C ASP A 229 -10.44 -5.25 13.96
N GLY A 230 -11.77 -5.11 13.83
CA GLY A 230 -12.40 -4.40 12.72
C GLY A 230 -12.65 -5.25 11.47
N CYS A 231 -11.83 -6.26 11.22
CA CYS A 231 -11.96 -7.04 9.99
C CYS A 231 -13.18 -7.99 10.01
N ALA A 232 -13.78 -8.21 8.84
CA ALA A 232 -14.71 -9.32 8.68
C ALA A 232 -14.08 -10.65 9.09
N ALA A 233 -14.85 -11.52 9.75
CA ALA A 233 -14.35 -12.81 10.23
C ALA A 233 -13.58 -13.57 9.14
N HIS A 234 -12.42 -14.12 9.49
CA HIS A 234 -11.54 -14.78 8.54
C HIS A 234 -11.62 -16.29 8.67
N VAL A 235 -11.36 -16.99 7.56
CA VAL A 235 -11.37 -18.44 7.51
C VAL A 235 -9.94 -18.97 7.44
N ALA A 236 -9.42 -19.38 8.58
CA ALA A 236 -8.08 -19.94 8.70
C ALA A 236 -8.05 -21.43 8.35
N TYR A 237 -6.97 -21.86 7.70
CA TYR A 237 -6.71 -23.26 7.38
C TYR A 237 -5.35 -23.70 7.92
N PRO A 238 -5.25 -24.83 8.67
CA PRO A 238 -3.95 -25.36 9.09
C PRO A 238 -3.10 -25.81 7.90
N ALA A 239 -3.72 -26.18 6.78
CA ALA A 239 -3.09 -26.32 5.47
C ALA A 239 -4.16 -26.16 4.39
N PRO A 240 -3.86 -25.54 3.23
CA PRO A 240 -4.79 -25.46 2.13
C PRO A 240 -5.22 -26.88 1.71
N PRO A 241 -6.53 -27.12 1.56
CA PRO A 241 -7.02 -28.43 1.20
C PRO A 241 -6.60 -28.76 -0.23
N LYS A 242 -5.77 -29.81 -0.37
CA LYS A 242 -5.31 -30.30 -1.68
C LYS A 242 -6.44 -30.84 -2.55
N PHE A 243 -7.57 -31.22 -1.93
CA PHE A 243 -8.73 -31.82 -2.61
C PHE A 243 -10.05 -31.24 -2.10
N VAL A 244 -10.97 -30.98 -3.03
CA VAL A 244 -12.37 -30.70 -2.70
C VAL A 244 -13.09 -32.02 -2.45
N SER A 245 -12.94 -32.53 -1.23
CA SER A 245 -13.53 -33.80 -0.80
C SER A 245 -15.06 -33.73 -0.68
N ARG A 246 -15.73 -34.90 -0.72
CA ARG A 246 -17.14 -35.04 -0.29
C ARG A 246 -17.36 -34.63 1.18
N ALA A 247 -16.32 -34.39 1.96
CA ALA A 247 -16.34 -33.78 3.28
C ALA A 247 -15.13 -32.84 3.31
N PHE A 248 -15.31 -31.56 3.07
CA PHE A 248 -14.17 -30.64 3.00
C PHE A 248 -13.55 -30.53 4.40
N SER A 249 -12.24 -30.73 4.48
CA SER A 249 -11.47 -30.71 5.73
C SER A 249 -11.55 -29.33 6.38
N GLY A 250 -11.69 -29.34 7.71
CA GLY A 250 -12.11 -28.19 8.49
C GLY A 250 -11.27 -26.94 8.27
N ALA A 251 -11.96 -25.81 8.15
CA ALA A 251 -11.40 -24.51 8.40
C ALA A 251 -11.84 -24.05 9.80
N THR A 252 -11.29 -22.94 10.29
CA THR A 252 -11.81 -22.30 11.50
C THR A 252 -12.16 -20.85 11.18
N LEU A 253 -13.41 -20.49 11.44
CA LEU A 253 -13.89 -19.12 11.38
C LEU A 253 -13.53 -18.42 12.69
N THR A 254 -12.89 -17.26 12.61
CA THR A 254 -12.39 -16.54 13.80
C THR A 254 -13.48 -15.88 14.65
N ALA A 255 -14.60 -15.50 14.04
CA ALA A 255 -15.75 -14.85 14.68
C ALA A 255 -17.07 -15.23 13.96
N PRO A 256 -18.26 -15.04 14.54
CA PRO A 256 -19.52 -15.27 13.81
C PRO A 256 -19.61 -14.44 12.53
N ALA A 257 -20.05 -15.02 11.42
CA ALA A 257 -20.19 -14.31 10.16
C ALA A 257 -21.17 -14.96 9.19
N THR A 258 -21.64 -14.15 8.24
CA THR A 258 -22.35 -14.62 7.05
C THR A 258 -21.41 -14.65 5.85
N GLY A 259 -21.75 -15.38 4.81
CA GLY A 259 -20.84 -15.45 3.66
C GLY A 259 -21.26 -16.37 2.53
N ALA A 260 -20.31 -16.62 1.64
CA ALA A 260 -20.45 -17.57 0.56
C ALA A 260 -19.15 -18.33 0.29
N VAL A 261 -19.30 -19.58 -0.14
CA VAL A 261 -18.23 -20.39 -0.71
C VAL A 261 -18.52 -20.56 -2.19
N GLU A 262 -17.59 -20.13 -3.05
CA GLU A 262 -17.67 -20.27 -4.49
C GLU A 262 -16.63 -21.27 -4.98
N PHE A 263 -17.04 -22.16 -5.88
CA PHE A 263 -16.14 -23.07 -6.59
C PHE A 263 -16.09 -22.63 -8.04
N ARG A 264 -14.89 -22.31 -8.52
CA ARG A 264 -14.63 -21.84 -9.89
C ARG A 264 -13.62 -22.76 -10.56
N ARG A 265 -13.59 -22.85 -11.88
CA ARG A 265 -12.55 -23.62 -12.61
C ARG A 265 -11.19 -22.90 -12.53
N ASN A 266 -10.09 -23.56 -12.85
CA ASN A 266 -8.85 -22.80 -13.09
C ASN A 266 -9.03 -21.90 -14.33
N PRO A 267 -8.70 -20.59 -14.26
CA PRO A 267 -8.60 -19.77 -15.47
C PRO A 267 -7.67 -20.43 -16.49
N TRP A 268 -8.06 -20.34 -17.76
CA TRP A 268 -7.11 -20.55 -18.85
C TRP A 268 -6.20 -19.30 -18.93
N PRO A 269 -4.97 -19.39 -19.48
CA PRO A 269 -3.98 -18.30 -19.45
C PRO A 269 -4.43 -16.95 -20.03
N ASN A 270 -5.58 -16.92 -20.71
CA ASN A 270 -6.13 -15.78 -21.46
C ASN A 270 -7.12 -14.92 -20.66
N GLY A 271 -7.12 -14.99 -19.32
CA GLY A 271 -7.83 -14.04 -18.44
C GLY A 271 -9.36 -14.02 -18.56
N ARG A 272 -9.98 -14.98 -19.28
CA ARG A 272 -11.44 -15.04 -19.41
C ARG A 272 -12.10 -15.33 -18.07
N ARG A 273 -13.24 -14.66 -17.80
CA ARG A 273 -14.09 -14.90 -16.62
C ARG A 273 -14.30 -16.40 -16.42
N VAL A 274 -13.88 -16.86 -15.27
CA VAL A 274 -13.89 -18.26 -14.89
C VAL A 274 -15.34 -18.73 -14.69
N PRO A 275 -15.77 -19.84 -15.29
CA PRO A 275 -17.10 -20.38 -15.05
C PRO A 275 -17.28 -20.77 -13.56
N LEU A 276 -18.29 -20.20 -12.92
CA LEU A 276 -18.76 -20.61 -11.60
C LEU A 276 -19.31 -22.05 -11.70
N VAL A 277 -18.75 -22.96 -10.91
CA VAL A 277 -19.15 -24.37 -10.84
C VAL A 277 -20.25 -24.56 -9.80
N ALA A 278 -20.10 -23.95 -8.63
CA ALA A 278 -21.06 -24.03 -7.54
C ALA A 278 -20.90 -22.82 -6.60
N ARG A 279 -21.98 -22.48 -5.91
CA ARG A 279 -22.00 -21.50 -4.83
C ARG A 279 -22.89 -22.00 -3.70
N GLY A 280 -22.45 -21.78 -2.47
CA GLY A 280 -23.27 -21.93 -1.27
C GLY A 280 -23.12 -20.70 -0.40
N THR A 281 -24.16 -20.34 0.35
CA THR A 281 -24.12 -19.27 1.36
C THR A 281 -24.16 -19.89 2.75
N PHE A 282 -23.64 -19.16 3.75
CA PHE A 282 -23.68 -19.59 5.14
C PHE A 282 -23.97 -18.42 6.08
N ASP A 283 -24.46 -18.78 7.26
CA ASP A 283 -24.57 -17.96 8.46
C ASP A 283 -24.12 -18.88 9.59
N ALA A 284 -22.98 -18.57 10.22
CA ALA A 284 -22.29 -19.48 11.11
C ALA A 284 -21.66 -18.75 12.31
N PRO A 285 -21.65 -19.35 13.52
CA PRO A 285 -20.89 -18.85 14.65
C PRO A 285 -19.38 -19.05 14.44
N ALA A 286 -18.57 -18.44 15.30
CA ALA A 286 -17.13 -18.71 15.37
C ALA A 286 -16.86 -20.22 15.59
N GLY A 287 -15.74 -20.69 15.04
CA GLY A 287 -15.28 -22.08 15.21
C GLY A 287 -15.20 -22.86 13.91
N PRO A 288 -15.19 -24.21 13.98
CA PRO A 288 -14.92 -25.04 12.83
C PRO A 288 -15.96 -24.88 11.72
N LEU A 289 -15.51 -24.56 10.51
CA LEU A 289 -16.32 -24.45 9.30
C LEU A 289 -16.08 -25.67 8.41
N GLN A 290 -17.16 -26.36 8.05
CA GLN A 290 -17.13 -27.47 7.10
C GLN A 290 -17.91 -27.11 5.84
N ALA A 291 -17.20 -27.06 4.71
CA ALA A 291 -17.83 -26.96 3.40
C ALA A 291 -18.02 -28.37 2.79
N ARG A 292 -18.94 -28.52 1.82
CA ARG A 292 -19.06 -29.76 1.07
C ARG A 292 -19.54 -29.49 -0.34
N LEU A 293 -18.76 -29.90 -1.34
CA LEU A 293 -19.21 -29.86 -2.73
C LEU A 293 -20.03 -31.12 -3.05
N LYS A 294 -21.34 -30.95 -3.20
CA LYS A 294 -22.24 -32.04 -3.60
C LYS A 294 -22.23 -32.21 -5.12
N THR A 295 -21.92 -33.41 -5.61
CA THR A 295 -21.85 -33.69 -7.04
C THR A 295 -23.17 -34.27 -7.59
N THR A 296 -23.70 -33.64 -8.64
CA THR A 296 -24.86 -34.15 -9.39
C THR A 296 -24.47 -35.32 -10.31
N LYS A 297 -25.43 -36.04 -10.90
CA LYS A 297 -25.14 -37.11 -11.90
C LYS A 297 -24.38 -36.56 -13.11
N ALA A 298 -24.68 -35.33 -13.53
CA ALA A 298 -23.94 -34.63 -14.58
C ALA A 298 -22.52 -34.28 -14.12
N GLY A 299 -22.37 -33.69 -12.92
CA GLY A 299 -21.06 -33.38 -12.33
C GLY A 299 -20.16 -34.61 -12.20
N LYS A 300 -20.71 -35.75 -11.77
CA LYS A 300 -19.98 -37.03 -11.72
C LYS A 300 -19.47 -37.48 -13.09
N ARG A 301 -20.24 -37.28 -14.16
CA ARG A 301 -19.79 -37.61 -15.53
C ARG A 301 -18.66 -36.68 -15.99
N TYR A 302 -18.71 -35.40 -15.62
CA TYR A 302 -17.63 -34.45 -15.89
C TYR A 302 -16.35 -34.82 -15.15
N ILE A 303 -16.42 -35.11 -13.86
CA ILE A 303 -15.27 -35.53 -13.05
C ILE A 303 -14.62 -36.80 -13.62
N ARG A 304 -15.42 -37.77 -14.08
CA ARG A 304 -14.87 -38.97 -14.73
C ARG A 304 -14.09 -38.69 -16.01
N ARG A 305 -14.39 -37.60 -16.71
CA ARG A 305 -13.68 -37.17 -17.92
C ARG A 305 -12.43 -36.36 -17.63
N ASP A 306 -12.39 -35.72 -16.45
CA ASP A 306 -11.28 -34.89 -15.98
C ASP A 306 -11.09 -35.13 -14.48
N PRO A 307 -10.43 -36.25 -14.10
CA PRO A 307 -10.27 -36.67 -12.70
C PRO A 307 -9.32 -35.78 -11.89
N ASP A 308 -8.63 -34.84 -12.55
CA ASP A 308 -7.73 -33.87 -11.93
C ASP A 308 -8.24 -32.42 -12.13
N LEU A 309 -9.56 -32.26 -12.32
CA LEU A 309 -10.18 -30.95 -12.52
C LEU A 309 -9.74 -29.98 -11.41
N LYS A 310 -8.94 -28.99 -11.81
CA LYS A 310 -8.47 -27.92 -10.94
C LYS A 310 -9.58 -26.91 -10.69
N LEU A 311 -9.85 -26.64 -9.43
CA LEU A 311 -10.82 -25.68 -8.95
C LEU A 311 -10.13 -24.60 -8.14
N PHE A 312 -10.70 -23.40 -8.16
CA PHE A 312 -10.44 -22.35 -7.20
C PHE A 312 -11.61 -22.34 -6.23
N VAL A 313 -11.29 -22.33 -4.95
CA VAL A 313 -12.27 -22.14 -3.89
C VAL A 313 -12.06 -20.74 -3.35
N THR A 314 -13.12 -19.95 -3.46
CA THR A 314 -13.17 -18.59 -2.93
C THR A 314 -14.11 -18.60 -1.75
N ILE A 315 -13.64 -18.13 -0.60
CA ILE A 315 -14.47 -17.97 0.59
C ILE A 315 -14.61 -16.50 0.88
N LYS A 316 -15.86 -16.06 0.94
CA LYS A 316 -16.23 -14.68 1.25
C LYS A 316 -16.97 -14.69 2.57
N THR A 317 -16.52 -13.86 3.49
CA THR A 317 -17.16 -13.63 4.77
C THR A 317 -17.60 -12.17 4.87
N ARG A 318 -18.59 -11.93 5.73
CA ARG A 318 -19.17 -10.62 5.99
C ARG A 318 -19.58 -10.51 7.45
N THR A 319 -19.21 -9.41 8.07
CA THR A 319 -19.63 -9.01 9.42
C THR A 319 -20.03 -7.55 9.35
N GLY A 320 -21.29 -7.21 9.63
CA GLY A 320 -21.78 -5.85 9.39
C GLY A 320 -21.60 -5.41 7.92
N GLY A 321 -20.86 -4.33 7.70
CA GLY A 321 -20.49 -3.87 6.37
C GLY A 321 -19.22 -4.49 5.80
N ASP A 322 -18.32 -4.98 6.66
CA ASP A 322 -17.00 -5.48 6.30
C ASP A 322 -17.06 -6.77 5.50
N ARG A 323 -16.06 -7.00 4.65
CA ARG A 323 -15.90 -8.18 3.80
C ARG A 323 -14.47 -8.70 3.83
N SER A 324 -14.32 -10.02 3.89
CA SER A 324 -13.04 -10.69 3.64
C SER A 324 -13.18 -11.72 2.53
N GLU A 325 -12.16 -11.85 1.68
CA GLU A 325 -12.07 -12.80 0.58
C GLU A 325 -10.75 -13.58 0.65
N ILE A 326 -10.86 -14.90 0.57
CA ILE A 326 -9.72 -15.82 0.57
C ILE A 326 -9.86 -16.76 -0.62
N ASP A 327 -8.80 -16.85 -1.42
CA ASP A 327 -8.71 -17.70 -2.60
C ASP A 327 -7.65 -18.78 -2.45
N PHE A 328 -7.97 -20.01 -2.85
CA PHE A 328 -6.97 -21.07 -2.94
C PHE A 328 -7.32 -22.13 -3.99
N GLY A 329 -6.26 -22.73 -4.55
CA GLY A 329 -6.37 -23.82 -5.51
C GLY A 329 -6.64 -25.17 -4.86
N ALA A 330 -7.53 -25.96 -5.45
CA ALA A 330 -7.84 -27.32 -5.05
C ALA A 330 -8.10 -28.23 -6.27
N ARG A 331 -8.10 -29.55 -6.09
CA ARG A 331 -8.49 -30.52 -7.13
C ARG A 331 -9.74 -31.28 -6.74
N LEU A 332 -10.60 -31.58 -7.71
CA LEU A 332 -11.74 -32.45 -7.48
C LEU A 332 -11.31 -33.91 -7.64
N ARG A 333 -11.58 -34.77 -6.65
CA ARG A 333 -11.35 -36.22 -6.71
C ARG A 333 -12.64 -36.99 -6.37
#